data_AF-A0A7W8GHE6-F1
#
_entry.id   AF-A0A7W8GHE6-F1
#
_cell.length_a   1.000
_cell.length_b   1.000
_cell.length_c   1.000
_cell.angle_alpha   90.00
_cell.angle_beta   90.00
_cell.angle_gamma   90.00
#
_symmetry.space_group_name_H-M   'P 1'
#
loop_
_entity.id
_entity.type
_entity.pdbx_description
1 polymer ?
#
loop_
_entity_poly.entity_id
_entity_poly.type
_entity_poly.pdbx_seq_one_letter_code
_entity_poly.pdbx_strand_id
1 'polypeptide(L)'
;MLASELSRELNVDASVVSKRLKTYCAMQGMERPLRLDEQVVGHMREVHRLLSGGTAQNTQEAVQMVLGTYVESVPPAIALDIVQRLEALENGQRLLMEQMTRMADYWEELRNRRSAAVAQRQGDGT
;
A
#
# COMPACT_ATOMS: atom_id res chain seq x y z
N MET A 1 -37.80 -0.02 -5.57
CA MET A 1 -37.74 -1.41 -6.08
C MET A 1 -37.45 -2.38 -4.94
N LEU A 2 -37.95 -3.61 -4.95
CA LEU A 2 -37.61 -4.64 -3.95
C LEU A 2 -36.37 -5.44 -4.39
N ALA A 3 -35.65 -6.03 -3.43
CA ALA A 3 -34.50 -6.88 -3.73
C ALA A 3 -34.87 -8.13 -4.57
N SER A 4 -36.09 -8.65 -4.40
CA SER A 4 -36.64 -9.76 -5.18
C SER A 4 -37.00 -9.36 -6.63
N GLU A 5 -37.34 -8.10 -6.86
CA GLU A 5 -37.55 -7.56 -8.21
C GLU A 5 -36.19 -7.43 -8.92
N LEU A 6 -35.19 -6.90 -8.21
CA LEU A 6 -33.82 -6.79 -8.71
C LEU A 6 -33.20 -8.14 -9.05
N SER A 7 -33.45 -9.18 -8.26
CA SER A 7 -32.93 -10.52 -8.55
C SER A 7 -33.52 -11.11 -9.84
N ARG A 8 -34.81 -10.86 -10.10
CA ARG A 8 -35.46 -11.26 -11.36
C ARG A 8 -34.91 -10.49 -12.55
N GLU A 9 -34.73 -9.17 -12.39
CA GLU A 9 -34.18 -8.32 -13.44
C GLU A 9 -32.76 -8.74 -13.84
N LEU A 10 -31.90 -8.98 -12.86
CA LEU A 10 -30.51 -9.36 -13.07
C LEU A 10 -30.31 -10.86 -13.37
N ASN A 11 -31.40 -11.64 -13.42
CA ASN A 11 -31.38 -13.10 -13.58
C ASN A 11 -30.38 -13.81 -12.65
N VAL A 12 -30.37 -13.43 -11.38
CA VAL A 12 -29.53 -14.03 -10.32
C VAL A 12 -30.36 -14.41 -9.12
N ASP A 13 -29.86 -15.35 -8.33
CA ASP A 13 -30.55 -15.79 -7.12
C ASP A 13 -30.73 -14.63 -6.11
N ALA A 14 -31.87 -14.61 -5.42
CA ALA A 14 -32.19 -13.60 -4.43
C ALA A 14 -31.18 -13.54 -3.27
N SER A 15 -30.58 -14.69 -2.90
CA SER A 15 -29.51 -14.76 -1.90
C SER A 15 -28.24 -14.04 -2.37
N VAL A 16 -27.91 -14.09 -3.67
CA VAL A 16 -26.74 -13.40 -4.25
C VAL A 16 -26.96 -11.89 -4.21
N VAL A 17 -28.14 -11.42 -4.61
CA VAL A 17 -28.50 -9.98 -4.51
C VAL A 17 -28.49 -9.53 -3.06
N SER A 18 -29.05 -10.34 -2.16
CA SER A 18 -29.04 -10.08 -0.71
C SER A 18 -27.61 -9.93 -0.17
N LYS A 19 -26.68 -10.80 -0.59
CA LYS A 19 -25.26 -10.74 -0.21
C LYS A 19 -24.58 -9.49 -0.77
N ARG A 20 -24.81 -9.16 -2.04
CA ARG A 20 -24.25 -7.94 -2.68
C ARG A 20 -24.73 -6.67 -1.99
N LEU A 21 -26.03 -6.58 -1.70
CA LEU A 21 -26.61 -5.47 -0.96
C LEU A 21 -26.03 -5.36 0.45
N LYS A 22 -25.81 -6.48 1.15
CA LYS A 22 -25.16 -6.47 2.47
C LYS A 22 -23.75 -5.87 2.38
N THR A 23 -22.95 -6.27 1.41
CA THR A 23 -21.61 -5.72 1.19
C THR A 23 -21.67 -4.22 0.87
N TYR A 24 -22.55 -3.81 -0.04
CA TYR A 24 -22.75 -2.41 -0.40
C TYR A 24 -23.13 -1.54 0.80
N CYS A 25 -24.13 -1.96 1.57
CA CYS A 25 -24.61 -1.20 2.73
C CYS A 25 -23.52 -1.11 3.81
N ALA A 26 -22.79 -2.20 4.05
CA ALA A 26 -21.66 -2.20 4.99
C ALA A 26 -20.55 -1.22 4.57
N MET A 27 -20.24 -1.13 3.27
CA MET A 27 -19.19 -0.22 2.76
C MET A 27 -19.60 1.26 2.78
N GLN A 28 -20.89 1.56 2.63
CA GLN A 28 -21.40 2.92 2.80
C GLN A 28 -21.72 3.29 4.26
N GLY A 29 -21.60 2.34 5.20
CA GLY A 29 -21.96 2.56 6.60
C GLY A 29 -23.47 2.77 6.81
N MET A 30 -24.30 2.18 5.95
CA MET A 30 -25.76 2.31 6.01
C MET A 30 -26.43 0.98 6.37
N GLU A 31 -27.64 1.06 6.93
CA GLU A 31 -28.48 -0.13 7.10
C GLU A 31 -29.13 -0.53 5.77
N ARG A 32 -29.49 -1.82 5.66
CA ARG A 32 -30.13 -2.34 4.46
C ARG A 32 -31.56 -1.80 4.35
N PRO A 33 -31.90 -1.05 3.30
CA PRO A 33 -33.25 -0.52 3.16
C PRO A 33 -34.22 -1.62 2.71
N LEU A 34 -35.48 -1.51 3.15
CA LEU A 34 -36.56 -2.43 2.73
C LEU A 34 -36.90 -2.24 1.24
N ARG A 35 -36.89 -1.00 0.76
CA ARG A 35 -37.04 -0.63 -0.64
C ARG A 35 -35.77 0.05 -1.13
N LEU A 36 -35.27 -0.42 -2.27
CA LEU A 36 -34.12 0.14 -2.95
C LEU A 36 -34.56 1.41 -3.69
N ASP A 37 -33.80 2.48 -3.50
CA ASP A 37 -33.86 3.68 -4.32
C ASP A 37 -33.18 3.44 -5.68
N GLU A 38 -33.35 4.40 -6.60
CA GLU A 38 -32.81 4.27 -7.97
C GLU A 38 -31.28 4.25 -8.00
N GLN A 39 -30.63 4.93 -7.06
CA GLN A 39 -29.17 4.97 -6.99
C GLN A 39 -28.61 3.61 -6.61
N VAL A 40 -29.13 2.99 -5.56
CA VAL A 40 -28.75 1.64 -5.12
C VAL A 40 -29.06 0.62 -6.22
N VAL A 41 -30.19 0.73 -6.90
CA VAL A 41 -30.52 -0.13 -8.04
C VAL A 41 -29.48 0.04 -9.16
N GLY A 42 -29.16 1.28 -9.54
CA GLY A 42 -28.13 1.58 -10.54
C GLY A 42 -26.77 1.00 -10.16
N HIS A 43 -26.35 1.19 -8.92
CA HIS A 43 -25.11 0.62 -8.40
C HIS A 43 -25.11 -0.91 -8.43
N MET A 44 -26.22 -1.57 -8.10
CA MET A 44 -26.30 -3.02 -8.14
C MET A 44 -26.29 -3.59 -9.56
N ARG A 45 -26.89 -2.90 -10.52
CA ARG A 45 -26.77 -3.23 -11.96
C ARG A 45 -25.31 -3.17 -12.39
N GLU A 46 -24.61 -2.11 -11.99
CA GLU A 46 -23.21 -1.93 -12.33
C GLU A 46 -22.29 -2.96 -11.66
N VAL A 47 -22.50 -3.25 -10.37
CA VAL A 47 -21.82 -4.35 -9.66
C VAL A 47 -22.05 -5.67 -10.40
N HIS A 48 -23.26 -5.92 -10.87
CA HIS A 48 -23.54 -7.14 -11.64
C HIS A 48 -22.76 -7.17 -12.95
N ARG A 49 -22.72 -6.07 -13.69
CA ARG A 49 -21.98 -5.92 -14.96
C ARG A 49 -20.48 -6.15 -14.77
N LEU A 50 -19.88 -5.60 -13.73
CA LEU A 50 -18.46 -5.78 -13.42
C LEU A 50 -18.11 -7.23 -13.09
N LEU A 51 -18.99 -7.92 -12.36
CA LEU A 51 -18.80 -9.33 -12.01
C LEU A 51 -19.03 -10.26 -13.21
N SER A 52 -20.07 -10.03 -14.01
CA SER A 52 -20.36 -10.86 -15.18
C SER A 52 -19.36 -10.65 -16.32
N GLY A 53 -18.84 -9.43 -16.46
CA GLY A 53 -17.78 -9.10 -17.40
C GLY A 53 -16.37 -9.51 -16.95
N GLY A 54 -16.21 -10.05 -15.75
CA GLY A 54 -14.90 -10.45 -15.19
C GLY A 54 -13.95 -9.29 -14.88
N THR A 55 -14.45 -8.04 -14.88
CA THR A 55 -13.66 -6.85 -14.51
C THR A 55 -13.35 -6.84 -13.02
N ALA A 56 -14.29 -7.30 -12.19
CA ALA A 56 -14.09 -7.50 -10.76
C ALA A 56 -14.02 -8.99 -10.44
N GLN A 57 -13.05 -9.40 -9.63
CA GLN A 57 -12.85 -10.79 -9.20
C GLN A 57 -13.90 -11.20 -8.17
N ASN A 58 -14.35 -10.25 -7.35
CA ASN A 58 -15.29 -10.52 -6.28
C ASN A 58 -16.23 -9.34 -6.02
N THR A 59 -17.29 -9.59 -5.24
CA THR A 59 -18.34 -8.59 -4.94
C THR A 59 -17.79 -7.37 -4.20
N GLN A 60 -16.81 -7.54 -3.33
CA GLN A 60 -16.24 -6.44 -2.57
C GLN A 60 -15.51 -5.46 -3.50
N GLU A 61 -14.67 -5.99 -4.38
CA GLU A 61 -13.98 -5.23 -5.43
C GLU A 61 -14.97 -4.53 -6.37
N ALA A 62 -15.99 -5.24 -6.84
CA ALA A 62 -17.01 -4.64 -7.71
C ALA A 62 -17.73 -3.46 -7.03
N VAL A 63 -18.08 -3.60 -5.74
CA VAL A 63 -18.71 -2.52 -4.97
C VAL A 63 -17.74 -1.35 -4.80
N GLN A 64 -16.46 -1.60 -4.49
CA GLN A 64 -15.45 -0.54 -4.39
C GLN A 64 -15.27 0.22 -5.71
N MET A 65 -15.30 -0.48 -6.85
CA MET A 65 -15.20 0.16 -8.17
C MET A 65 -16.40 1.08 -8.41
N VAL A 66 -17.61 0.63 -8.09
CA VAL A 66 -18.84 1.44 -8.22
C VAL A 66 -18.83 2.64 -7.28
N LEU A 67 -18.31 2.48 -6.06
CA LEU A 67 -18.21 3.55 -5.07
C LEU A 67 -17.02 4.48 -5.32
N GLY A 68 -16.16 4.20 -6.30
CA GLY A 68 -14.93 4.96 -6.56
C GLY A 68 -13.86 4.82 -5.45
N THR A 69 -13.99 3.82 -4.58
CA THR A 69 -13.04 3.55 -3.48
C THR A 69 -12.08 2.42 -3.80
N TYR A 70 -12.17 1.86 -5.01
CA TYR A 70 -11.27 0.81 -5.46
C TYR A 70 -9.86 1.35 -5.64
N VAL A 71 -8.91 0.70 -4.98
CA VAL A 71 -7.48 0.90 -5.19
C VAL A 71 -6.96 -0.43 -5.72
N GLU A 72 -6.32 -0.38 -6.88
CA GLU A 72 -5.70 -1.55 -7.48
C GLU A 72 -4.66 -2.10 -6.49
N SER A 73 -4.85 -3.36 -6.09
CA SER A 73 -3.94 -3.99 -5.13
C SER A 73 -2.58 -4.19 -5.78
N VAL A 74 -1.53 -3.67 -5.14
CA VAL A 74 -0.16 -3.92 -5.59
C VAL A 74 0.14 -5.42 -5.47
N PRO A 75 0.54 -6.10 -6.55
CA PRO A 75 0.85 -7.53 -6.50
C PRO A 75 1.94 -7.83 -5.46
N PRO A 76 1.82 -8.94 -4.71
CA PRO A 76 2.78 -9.27 -3.64
C PRO A 76 4.21 -9.41 -4.15
N ALA A 77 4.39 -9.85 -5.41
CA ALA A 77 5.69 -9.91 -6.06
C ALA A 77 6.35 -8.53 -6.19
N ILE A 78 5.58 -7.49 -6.53
CA ILE A 78 6.08 -6.12 -6.64
C ILE A 78 6.39 -5.56 -5.26
N ALA A 79 5.52 -5.81 -4.27
CA ALA A 79 5.78 -5.40 -2.89
C ALA A 79 7.08 -6.01 -2.34
N LEU A 80 7.32 -7.30 -2.62
CA LEU A 80 8.53 -8.01 -2.20
C LEU A 80 9.79 -7.44 -2.87
N ASP A 81 9.74 -7.15 -4.17
CA ASP A 81 10.85 -6.50 -4.90
C ASP A 81 11.18 -5.13 -4.29
N ILE A 82 10.17 -4.32 -3.97
CA ILE A 82 10.36 -3.01 -3.33
C ILE A 82 11.05 -3.17 -1.97
N VAL A 83 10.60 -4.09 -1.13
CA VAL A 83 11.20 -4.35 0.19
C VAL A 83 12.67 -4.78 0.05
N GLN A 84 12.96 -5.71 -0.85
CA GLN A 84 14.34 -6.16 -1.09
C GLN A 84 15.26 -5.02 -1.55
N ARG A 85 14.76 -4.13 -2.41
CA ARG A 85 15.51 -2.97 -2.87
C ARG A 85 15.76 -1.96 -1.75
N LEU A 86 14.79 -1.77 -0.85
CA LEU A 86 14.97 -0.92 0.34
C LEU A 86 16.02 -1.48 1.28
N GLU A 87 15.98 -2.80 1.56
CA GLU A 87 16.99 -3.46 2.40
C GLU A 87 18.40 -3.34 1.79
N ALA A 88 18.52 -3.48 0.46
CA ALA A 88 19.79 -3.29 -0.23
C ALA A 88 20.33 -1.85 -0.09
N LEU A 89 19.45 -0.85 -0.20
CA LEU A 89 19.82 0.56 -0.02
C LEU A 89 20.23 0.86 1.42
N GLU A 90 19.50 0.36 2.42
CA GLU A 90 19.82 0.53 3.83
C GLU A 90 21.18 -0.10 4.19
N ASN A 91 21.45 -1.30 3.68
CA ASN A 91 22.73 -1.96 3.88
C ASN A 91 23.88 -1.19 3.20
N GLY A 92 23.65 -0.67 1.99
CA GLY A 92 24.62 0.18 1.29
C GLY A 92 24.91 1.47 2.07
N GLN A 93 23.87 2.11 2.61
CA GLN A 93 24.01 3.31 3.43
C GLN A 93 24.81 3.04 4.71
N ARG A 94 24.54 1.91 5.38
CA ARG A 94 25.28 1.49 6.59
C ARG A 94 26.75 1.29 6.29
N LEU A 95 27.08 0.60 5.20
CA LEU A 95 28.47 0.37 4.78
C LEU A 95 29.20 1.69 4.49
N LEU A 96 28.54 2.62 3.80
CA LEU A 96 29.11 3.93 3.52
C LEU A 96 29.37 4.74 4.80
N MET A 97 28.44 4.72 5.76
CA MET A 97 28.66 5.36 7.06
C MET A 97 29.85 4.76 7.80
N GLU A 98 29.97 3.42 7.83
CA GLU A 98 31.12 2.75 8.45
C GLU A 98 32.45 3.16 7.79
N GLN A 99 32.48 3.26 6.46
CA GLN A 99 33.68 3.71 5.74
C GLN A 99 34.01 5.17 6.04
N MET A 100 33.00 6.05 6.08
CA MET A 100 33.19 7.46 6.43
C MET A 100 33.75 7.62 7.85
N THR A 101 33.25 6.86 8.82
CA THR A 101 33.76 6.87 10.21
C THR A 101 35.22 6.43 10.25
N ARG A 102 35.58 5.31 9.59
CA ARG A 102 36.98 4.86 9.55
C ARG A 102 37.90 5.88 8.90
N MET A 103 37.44 6.56 7.85
CA MET A 103 38.22 7.62 7.23
C MET A 103 38.42 8.79 8.19
N ALA A 104 37.37 9.22 8.91
CA ALA A 104 37.46 10.30 9.88
C ALA A 104 38.46 9.98 11.00
N ASP A 105 38.39 8.76 11.57
CA ASP A 105 39.30 8.29 12.62
C ASP A 105 40.76 8.29 12.12
N TYR A 106 40.99 7.81 10.89
CA TYR A 106 42.31 7.82 10.28
C TYR A 106 42.86 9.25 10.11
N TRP A 107 42.04 10.19 9.66
CA TRP A 107 42.45 11.58 9.51
C TRP A 107 42.75 12.25 10.86
N GLU A 108 41.99 11.93 11.90
CA GLU A 108 42.23 12.41 13.26
C GLU A 108 43.54 11.85 13.83
N GLU A 109 43.79 10.55 13.67
CA GLU A 109 45.08 9.95 14.05
C GLU A 109 46.26 10.61 13.32
N LEU A 110 46.14 10.83 12.01
CA LEU A 110 47.20 11.46 11.22
C LEU A 110 47.48 12.88 11.71
N ARG A 111 46.43 13.63 12.04
CA ARG A 111 46.54 14.98 12.62
C ARG A 111 47.25 14.96 13.96
N ASN A 112 46.87 14.03 14.84
CA ASN A 112 47.46 13.87 16.18
C ASN A 112 48.94 13.46 16.13
N ARG A 113 49.32 12.57 15.21
CA ARG A 113 50.73 12.22 14.98
C ARG A 113 51.54 13.41 14.48
N ARG A 114 50.98 14.22 13.58
CA ARG A 114 51.64 15.40 13.03
C ARG A 114 51.82 16.51 14.07
N SER A 115 50.81 16.75 14.93
CA SER A 115 50.93 17.73 16.02
C SER A 115 51.96 17.29 17.06
N ALA A 116 51.98 16.00 17.43
CA ALA A 116 52.97 15.45 18.35
C ALA A 116 54.41 15.58 17.82
N ALA A 117 54.64 15.29 16.54
CA ALA A 117 55.95 15.41 15.91
C ALA A 117 56.45 16.87 15.84
N VAL A 118 55.54 17.84 15.68
CA VAL A 118 55.89 19.27 15.71
C VAL A 118 56.23 19.72 17.12
N ALA A 119 55.49 19.27 18.14
CA ALA A 119 55.76 19.60 19.54
C ALA A 119 57.13 19.07 20.02
N GLN A 120 57.51 17.85 19.62
CA GLN A 120 58.82 17.28 19.96
C GLN A 120 59.98 18.08 19.37
N ARG A 121 59.85 18.56 18.12
CA ARG A 121 60.89 19.38 17.47
C ARG A 121 61.07 20.77 18.10
N GLN A 122 60.06 21.28 18.80
CA GLN A 122 60.15 22.57 19.51
C GLN A 122 60.73 22.43 20.92
N GLY A 123 60.66 21.23 21.53
CA GLY A 123 61.22 20.95 22.85
C GLY A 123 62.73 20.65 22.87
N ASP A 124 63.28 20.06 21.80
CA ASP A 124 64.71 19.73 21.69
C ASP A 124 65.61 20.93 21.33
N GLY A 125 65.05 22.14 21.21
CA GLY A 125 65.74 23.36 20.79
C GLY A 125 66.10 24.34 21.91
N THR A 126 65.89 23.97 23.18
CA THR A 126 66.27 24.74 24.39
C THR A 126 67.29 23.99 25.21
#